data_AF-A0A6A6CPN4-F1
#
_entry.id   AF-A0A6A6CPN4-F1
#
_cell.length_a   1.000
_cell.length_b   1.000
_cell.length_c   1.000
_cell.angle_alpha   90.00
_cell.angle_beta   90.00
_cell.angle_gamma   90.00
#
_symmetry.space_group_name_H-M   'P 1'
#
loop_
_entity.id
_entity.type
_entity.pdbx_description
1 polymer ?
#
loop_
_entity_poly.entity_id
_entity_poly.type
_entity_poly.pdbx_seq_one_letter_code
_entity_poly.pdbx_strand_id
1 'polypeptide(L)'
;MGRQQYLTRLALGRSAFEPIEETQQPTQQPQTPEDGRPQQQYDSKGRPTNPRIDAFNAEMRKAQNDVLALVGVVERKDLSDRREEQRGRFVRDTREKVLRDEQEKGELMDYTVAGMGFLGHLWTEALVQRVQVGVYGAERGIGEIVVAEWRGLFSDGGLRRGLAGLFPGLGDIVMHTLVRLPLIVAVEQLTGRIQNYVQKRRFKRRTTKRLYTAISILFELVLLGIDMALLPMEFHARAQKLGLAPLLPLFPSWKCFLPWHAASFHQFGWKPLFGVIFVRSLTTPGVLLLLYKVFHWDADESEIPIAALFSTFRYPPIDTDPSLIPTPTDPIGWLTHNMWSLRSKFMEWCGWDMHQLTSRPGHHGEEILENNTRQRDGTLHRSTALAHLPAQRLAGSIDSFLARCITLPFESLMLRSVAHAFLSYTPTPAAIEAAPHIYAPFTGGPISQVLRSPTDRLAWSSAGVYASRLGLALALDVSVDVLLFFGVYASTRYVGRRWYDWRPRRRAKDDEGVGERREIGD
;
A
#
# COMPACT_ATOMS: atom_id res chain seq x y z
N MET A 1 95.50 -25.83 -2.89
CA MET A 1 94.19 -25.76 -3.58
C MET A 1 93.01 -26.40 -2.81
N GLY A 2 93.11 -26.77 -1.51
CA GLY A 2 92.02 -27.47 -0.81
C GLY A 2 90.98 -26.59 -0.07
N ARG A 3 91.20 -25.28 0.05
CA ARG A 3 90.35 -24.41 0.89
C ARG A 3 88.99 -24.10 0.29
N GLN A 4 88.89 -24.06 -1.05
CA GLN A 4 87.61 -23.82 -1.73
C GLN A 4 86.63 -24.97 -1.47
N GLN A 5 87.06 -26.22 -1.62
CA GLN A 5 86.20 -27.39 -1.38
C GLN A 5 85.64 -27.44 0.05
N TYR A 6 86.44 -27.05 1.04
CA TYR A 6 85.98 -26.93 2.43
C TYR A 6 84.92 -25.84 2.61
N LEU A 7 85.12 -24.66 2.00
CA LEU A 7 84.16 -23.57 2.06
C LEU A 7 82.86 -23.91 1.32
N THR A 8 82.92 -24.65 0.22
CA THR A 8 81.71 -25.10 -0.49
C THR A 8 80.89 -26.10 0.36
N ARG A 9 81.54 -27.00 1.11
CA ARG A 9 80.87 -27.91 2.05
C ARG A 9 80.11 -27.14 3.13
N LEU A 10 80.76 -26.12 3.70
CA LEU A 10 80.22 -25.29 4.77
C LEU A 10 79.04 -24.43 4.28
N ALA A 11 79.14 -23.87 3.06
CA ALA A 11 78.07 -23.09 2.44
C ALA A 11 76.84 -23.94 2.08
N LEU A 12 77.02 -25.22 1.76
CA LEU A 12 75.94 -26.16 1.45
C LEU A 12 75.38 -26.88 2.70
N GLY A 13 75.86 -26.53 3.90
CA GLY A 13 75.39 -27.11 5.16
C GLY A 13 75.74 -28.59 5.36
N ARG A 14 76.74 -29.11 4.63
CA ARG A 14 77.14 -30.53 4.67
C ARG A 14 78.32 -30.77 5.61
N SER A 15 78.40 -32.00 6.12
CA SER A 15 79.46 -32.48 7.01
C SER A 15 80.85 -32.44 6.34
N ALA A 16 81.89 -32.09 7.10
CA ALA A 16 83.25 -31.96 6.59
C ALA A 16 83.88 -33.30 6.13
N PHE A 17 83.29 -34.44 6.50
CA PHE A 17 83.87 -35.78 6.30
C PHE A 17 83.08 -36.68 5.35
N GLU A 18 82.03 -36.15 4.71
CA GLU A 18 81.22 -36.94 3.78
C GLU A 18 81.94 -37.10 2.43
N PRO A 19 82.14 -38.33 1.91
CA PRO A 19 82.76 -38.56 0.61
C PRO A 19 81.81 -38.13 -0.52
N ILE A 20 82.35 -37.46 -1.54
CA ILE A 20 81.57 -37.00 -2.69
C ILE A 20 81.34 -38.21 -3.61
N GLU A 21 80.11 -38.67 -3.76
CA GLU A 21 79.72 -39.48 -4.91
C GLU A 21 79.79 -38.59 -6.16
N GLU A 22 80.62 -38.98 -7.13
CA GLU A 22 80.70 -38.34 -8.46
C GLU A 22 79.40 -38.63 -9.23
N THR A 23 78.30 -38.01 -8.83
CA THR A 23 77.07 -38.05 -9.61
C THR A 23 77.18 -37.04 -10.75
N GLN A 24 77.07 -37.58 -11.96
CA GLN A 24 77.04 -36.90 -13.25
C GLN A 24 76.27 -35.59 -13.20
N GLN A 25 76.96 -34.49 -13.52
CA GLN A 25 76.35 -33.18 -13.76
C GLN A 25 75.32 -33.32 -14.90
N PRO A 26 74.09 -32.82 -14.76
CA PRO A 26 73.20 -32.68 -15.90
C PRO A 26 73.78 -31.61 -16.82
N THR A 27 74.15 -32.05 -18.02
CA THR A 27 74.56 -31.24 -19.16
C THR A 27 73.49 -30.18 -19.45
N GLN A 28 73.70 -28.95 -19.00
CA GLN A 28 73.07 -27.78 -19.63
C GLN A 28 74.13 -27.08 -20.48
N GLN A 29 73.85 -27.06 -21.78
CA GLN A 29 74.70 -26.45 -22.80
C GLN A 29 74.89 -24.95 -22.54
N PRO A 30 76.07 -24.39 -22.90
CA PRO A 30 76.36 -22.97 -22.77
C PRO A 30 75.76 -22.21 -23.95
N GLN A 31 74.92 -21.21 -23.69
CA GLN A 31 74.74 -20.10 -24.63
C GLN A 31 75.90 -19.12 -24.44
N THR A 32 76.35 -18.64 -25.60
CA THR A 32 77.60 -17.97 -25.95
C THR A 32 77.98 -16.74 -25.11
N PRO A 33 79.29 -16.37 -25.09
CA PRO A 33 79.87 -15.41 -24.18
C PRO A 33 79.96 -13.99 -24.78
N GLU A 34 79.46 -13.00 -24.06
CA GLU A 34 79.90 -11.60 -24.20
C GLU A 34 80.25 -11.08 -22.79
N ASP A 35 81.50 -10.62 -22.66
CA ASP A 35 82.10 -9.84 -21.58
C ASP A 35 81.97 -10.33 -20.12
N GLY A 36 82.91 -11.22 -19.78
CA GLY A 36 83.08 -11.86 -18.47
C GLY A 36 83.61 -10.94 -17.36
N ARG A 37 82.75 -10.09 -16.80
CA ARG A 37 82.78 -9.77 -15.37
C ARG A 37 81.36 -9.94 -14.82
N PRO A 38 81.12 -10.68 -13.72
CA PRO A 38 79.81 -10.74 -13.10
C PRO A 38 79.44 -9.32 -12.65
N GLN A 39 78.64 -8.62 -13.45
CA GLN A 39 78.27 -7.24 -13.17
C GLN A 39 77.29 -7.26 -12.00
N GLN A 40 77.82 -6.96 -10.81
CA GLN A 40 77.05 -6.87 -9.58
C GLN A 40 76.03 -5.75 -9.74
N GLN A 41 74.75 -6.10 -9.81
CA GLN A 41 73.66 -5.14 -9.94
C GLN A 41 73.41 -4.51 -8.57
N TYR A 42 73.10 -3.22 -8.54
CA TYR A 42 72.82 -2.48 -7.30
C TYR A 42 71.42 -1.87 -7.36
N ASP A 43 70.69 -1.91 -6.25
CA ASP A 43 69.42 -1.18 -6.08
C ASP A 43 69.67 0.35 -6.11
N SER A 44 68.60 1.13 -6.27
CA SER A 44 68.51 2.58 -6.14
C SER A 44 69.21 3.17 -4.90
N LYS A 45 69.45 2.37 -3.86
CA LYS A 45 70.17 2.73 -2.63
C LYS A 45 71.63 2.25 -2.58
N GLY A 46 72.18 1.79 -3.71
CA GLY A 46 73.57 1.33 -3.83
C GLY A 46 73.86 -0.01 -3.14
N ARG A 47 72.85 -0.85 -2.90
CA ARG A 47 73.02 -2.18 -2.28
C ARG A 47 73.10 -3.26 -3.36
N PRO A 48 74.04 -4.21 -3.28
CA PRO A 48 74.13 -5.27 -4.27
C PRO A 48 72.89 -6.17 -4.22
N THR A 49 72.21 -6.31 -5.35
CA THR A 49 71.00 -7.13 -5.53
C THR A 49 71.24 -8.15 -6.62
N ASN A 50 70.84 -9.40 -6.36
CA ASN A 50 70.86 -10.46 -7.37
C ASN A 50 69.42 -10.83 -7.72
N PRO A 51 68.88 -10.37 -8.86
CA PRO A 51 67.48 -10.59 -9.20
C PRO A 51 67.14 -12.08 -9.34
N ARG A 52 68.12 -12.94 -9.68
CA ARG A 52 67.91 -14.38 -9.76
C ARG A 52 67.70 -15.00 -8.38
N ILE A 53 68.46 -14.54 -7.37
CA ILE A 53 68.31 -14.99 -5.99
C ILE A 53 67.01 -14.44 -5.40
N ASP A 54 66.64 -13.21 -5.70
CA ASP A 54 65.37 -12.64 -5.22
C ASP A 54 64.16 -13.34 -5.83
N ALA A 55 64.22 -13.69 -7.12
CA ALA A 55 63.21 -14.51 -7.78
C ALA A 55 63.11 -15.91 -7.15
N PHE A 56 64.25 -16.57 -6.93
CA PHE A 56 64.29 -17.87 -6.25
C PHE A 56 63.76 -17.80 -4.81
N ASN A 57 64.15 -16.78 -4.04
CA ASN A 57 63.65 -16.55 -2.68
C ASN A 57 62.16 -16.21 -2.66
N ALA A 58 61.64 -15.53 -3.68
CA ALA A 58 60.21 -15.28 -3.84
C ALA A 58 59.46 -16.58 -4.14
N GLU A 59 60.02 -17.44 -5.01
CA GLU A 59 59.46 -18.75 -5.32
C GLU A 59 59.48 -19.68 -4.11
N MET A 60 60.57 -19.69 -3.33
CA MET A 60 60.67 -20.46 -2.09
C MET A 60 59.65 -19.98 -1.05
N ARG A 61 59.46 -18.67 -0.87
CA ARG A 61 58.40 -18.12 0.00
C ARG A 61 57.01 -18.50 -0.49
N LYS A 62 56.78 -18.48 -1.80
CA LYS A 62 55.52 -18.94 -2.41
C LYS A 62 55.27 -20.43 -2.10
N ALA A 63 56.27 -21.28 -2.30
CA ALA A 63 56.18 -22.71 -2.00
C ALA A 63 55.95 -22.99 -0.50
N GLN A 64 56.63 -22.26 0.39
CA GLN A 64 56.40 -22.36 1.84
C GLN A 64 54.97 -21.95 2.21
N ASN A 65 54.48 -20.84 1.66
CA ASN A 65 53.09 -20.41 1.85
C ASN A 65 52.10 -21.41 1.26
N ASP A 66 52.42 -22.07 0.14
CA ASP A 66 51.59 -23.12 -0.46
C ASP A 66 51.51 -24.37 0.44
N VAL A 67 52.62 -24.78 1.06
CA VAL A 67 52.64 -25.88 2.04
C VAL A 67 51.87 -25.49 3.30
N LEU A 68 52.08 -24.28 3.84
CA LEU A 68 51.35 -23.80 5.01
C LEU A 68 49.84 -23.70 4.74
N ALA A 69 49.45 -23.35 3.51
CA ALA A 69 48.06 -23.37 3.09
C ALA A 69 47.50 -24.79 2.92
N LEU A 70 48.30 -25.74 2.42
CA LEU A 70 47.90 -27.14 2.31
C LEU A 70 47.70 -27.79 3.68
N VAL A 71 48.58 -27.47 4.65
CA VAL A 71 48.49 -27.94 6.05
C VAL A 71 47.36 -27.25 6.82
N GLY A 72 46.80 -26.16 6.28
CA GLY A 72 45.68 -25.42 6.87
C GLY A 72 46.08 -24.40 7.94
N VAL A 73 47.36 -24.03 8.01
CA VAL A 73 47.87 -23.01 8.95
C VAL A 73 47.62 -21.60 8.43
N VAL A 74 47.60 -21.40 7.10
CA VAL A 74 47.38 -20.09 6.46
C VAL A 74 46.35 -20.23 5.34
N GLU A 75 45.21 -19.54 5.42
CA GLU A 75 44.28 -19.50 4.30
C GLU A 75 44.83 -18.61 3.17
N ARG A 76 44.69 -19.05 1.91
CA ARG A 76 45.04 -18.20 0.76
C ARG A 76 44.06 -17.03 0.72
N LYS A 77 44.59 -15.81 0.82
CA LYS A 77 43.78 -14.58 0.77
C LYS A 77 42.83 -14.53 -0.44
N ASP A 78 43.31 -14.92 -1.62
CA ASP A 78 42.45 -14.93 -2.82
C ASP A 78 41.30 -15.95 -2.74
N LEU A 79 41.47 -17.05 -2.00
CA LEU A 79 40.43 -18.05 -1.79
C LEU A 79 39.46 -17.61 -0.69
N SER A 80 39.95 -16.98 0.39
CA SER A 80 39.09 -16.41 1.42
C SER A 80 38.23 -15.29 0.84
N ASP A 81 38.83 -14.38 0.07
CA ASP A 81 38.13 -13.24 -0.54
C ASP A 81 37.05 -13.73 -1.54
N ARG A 82 37.36 -14.72 -2.39
CA ARG A 82 36.37 -15.34 -3.28
C ARG A 82 35.25 -16.05 -2.52
N ARG A 83 35.56 -16.73 -1.42
CA ARG A 83 34.57 -17.43 -0.59
C ARG A 83 33.68 -16.44 0.15
N GLU A 84 34.25 -15.33 0.62
CA GLU A 84 33.52 -14.22 1.23
C GLU A 84 32.61 -13.53 0.23
N GLU A 85 33.07 -13.27 -0.99
CA GLU A 85 32.22 -12.74 -2.07
C GLU A 85 31.08 -13.68 -2.45
N GLN A 86 31.35 -14.99 -2.55
CA GLN A 86 30.32 -15.99 -2.82
C GLN A 86 29.30 -16.08 -1.67
N ARG A 87 29.78 -16.05 -0.43
CA ARG A 87 28.93 -16.01 0.77
C ARG A 87 28.12 -14.73 0.81
N GLY A 88 28.70 -13.58 0.48
CA GLY A 88 28.03 -12.29 0.40
C GLY A 88 26.92 -12.29 -0.63
N ARG A 89 27.19 -12.81 -1.84
CA ARG A 89 26.18 -13.00 -2.89
C ARG A 89 25.06 -13.94 -2.45
N PHE A 90 25.40 -15.09 -1.86
CA PHE A 90 24.40 -16.04 -1.37
C PHE A 90 23.50 -15.44 -0.27
N VAL A 91 24.09 -14.68 0.67
CA VAL A 91 23.34 -14.00 1.73
C VAL A 91 22.44 -12.91 1.15
N ARG A 92 22.93 -12.13 0.17
CA ARG A 92 22.13 -11.13 -0.56
C ARG A 92 20.94 -11.78 -1.26
N ASP A 93 21.18 -12.81 -2.07
CA ASP A 93 20.13 -13.49 -2.83
C ASP A 93 19.09 -14.13 -1.90
N THR A 94 19.53 -14.70 -0.78
CA THR A 94 18.62 -15.28 0.21
C THR A 94 17.78 -14.19 0.88
N ARG A 95 18.39 -13.04 1.22
CA ARG A 95 17.68 -11.90 1.81
C ARG A 95 16.68 -11.29 0.83
N GLU A 96 17.05 -11.12 -0.43
CA GLU A 96 16.15 -10.62 -1.47
C GLU A 96 14.96 -11.57 -1.68
N LYS A 97 15.17 -12.89 -1.68
CA LYS A 97 14.09 -13.88 -1.75
C LYS A 97 13.14 -13.78 -0.56
N VAL A 98 13.67 -13.65 0.65
CA VAL A 98 12.85 -13.50 1.87
C VAL A 98 12.04 -12.21 1.82
N LEU A 99 12.64 -11.09 1.41
CA LEU A 99 11.94 -9.80 1.28
C LEU A 99 10.83 -9.86 0.22
N ARG A 100 11.06 -10.52 -0.91
CA ARG A 100 10.04 -10.71 -1.95
C ARG A 100 8.87 -11.58 -1.46
N ASP A 101 9.15 -12.69 -0.79
CA ASP A 101 8.10 -13.54 -0.22
C ASP A 101 7.31 -12.79 0.87
N GLU A 102 7.97 -11.99 1.70
CA GLU A 102 7.32 -11.15 2.71
C GLU A 102 6.43 -10.07 2.08
N GLN A 103 6.88 -9.46 0.99
CA GLN A 103 6.10 -8.50 0.20
C GLN A 103 4.85 -9.15 -0.42
N GLU A 104 5.00 -10.29 -1.10
CA GLU A 104 3.91 -11.01 -1.76
C GLU A 104 2.83 -11.45 -0.76
N LYS A 105 3.24 -11.94 0.42
CA LYS A 105 2.28 -12.27 1.49
C LYS A 105 1.60 -11.03 2.08
N GLY A 106 2.30 -9.90 2.16
CA GLY A 106 1.73 -8.62 2.54
C GLY A 106 0.60 -8.19 1.59
N GLU A 107 0.87 -8.25 0.29
CA GLU A 107 -0.10 -7.91 -0.77
C GLU A 107 -1.30 -8.86 -0.77
N LEU A 108 -1.08 -10.17 -0.66
CA LEU A 108 -2.18 -11.14 -0.56
C LEU A 108 -3.07 -10.86 0.66
N MET A 109 -2.47 -10.54 1.80
CA MET A 109 -3.22 -10.23 3.01
C MET A 109 -4.01 -8.94 2.84
N ASP A 110 -3.44 -7.92 2.19
CA ASP A 110 -4.16 -6.68 1.88
C ASP A 110 -5.44 -6.95 1.07
N TYR A 111 -5.36 -7.75 0.00
CA TYR A 111 -6.55 -8.13 -0.78
C TYR A 111 -7.60 -8.87 0.05
N THR A 112 -7.17 -9.78 0.95
CA THR A 112 -8.11 -10.49 1.82
C THR A 112 -8.81 -9.55 2.81
N VAL A 113 -8.08 -8.58 3.34
CA VAL A 113 -8.59 -7.57 4.27
C VAL A 113 -9.53 -6.62 3.55
N ALA A 114 -9.21 -6.19 2.32
CA ALA A 114 -10.10 -5.37 1.51
C ALA A 114 -11.44 -6.08 1.25
N GLY A 115 -11.42 -7.38 0.92
CA GLY A 115 -12.63 -8.18 0.76
C GLY A 115 -13.45 -8.34 2.05
N MET A 116 -12.79 -8.60 3.18
CA MET A 116 -13.47 -8.69 4.49
C MET A 116 -14.05 -7.34 4.92
N GLY A 117 -13.31 -6.25 4.69
CA GLY A 117 -13.77 -4.88 4.95
C GLY A 117 -15.00 -4.54 4.13
N PHE A 118 -14.94 -4.78 2.82
CA PHE A 118 -16.09 -4.59 1.94
C PHE A 118 -17.34 -5.31 2.46
N LEU A 119 -17.25 -6.60 2.79
CA LEU A 119 -18.40 -7.37 3.29
C LEU A 119 -18.87 -6.90 4.67
N GLY A 120 -17.94 -6.55 5.57
CA GLY A 120 -18.25 -6.07 6.92
C GLY A 120 -19.01 -4.75 6.92
N HIS A 121 -18.67 -3.85 6.00
CA HIS A 121 -19.29 -2.52 5.93
C HIS A 121 -20.64 -2.49 5.20
N LEU A 122 -21.02 -3.51 4.42
CA LEU A 122 -22.27 -3.46 3.63
C LEU A 122 -23.52 -3.25 4.50
N TRP A 123 -23.63 -3.95 5.62
CA TRP A 123 -24.77 -3.81 6.52
C TRP A 123 -24.70 -2.51 7.33
N THR A 124 -23.53 -2.17 7.88
CA THR A 124 -23.33 -0.98 8.71
C THR A 124 -23.50 0.31 7.90
N GLU A 125 -22.99 0.35 6.67
CA GLU A 125 -23.20 1.43 5.73
C GLU A 125 -24.70 1.59 5.42
N ALA A 126 -25.40 0.48 5.15
CA ALA A 126 -26.84 0.53 4.87
C ALA A 126 -27.65 1.02 6.09
N LEU A 127 -27.25 0.64 7.31
CA LEU A 127 -27.85 1.15 8.55
C LEU A 127 -27.63 2.67 8.69
N VAL A 128 -26.40 3.15 8.48
CA VAL A 128 -26.08 4.58 8.51
C VAL A 128 -26.94 5.34 7.49
N GLN A 129 -27.08 4.81 6.27
CA GLN A 129 -27.89 5.42 5.21
C GLN A 129 -29.39 5.47 5.56
N ARG A 130 -29.94 4.41 6.17
CA ARG A 130 -31.33 4.40 6.67
C ARG A 130 -31.56 5.44 7.76
N VAL A 131 -30.60 5.60 8.68
CA VAL A 131 -30.65 6.66 9.71
C VAL A 131 -30.55 8.06 9.08
N GLN A 132 -29.67 8.27 8.10
CA GLN A 132 -29.48 9.57 7.42
C GLN A 132 -30.76 10.06 6.72
N VAL A 133 -31.49 9.14 6.07
CA VAL A 133 -32.74 9.43 5.34
C VAL A 133 -33.93 9.60 6.29
N GLY A 134 -33.86 9.03 7.49
CA GLY A 134 -34.93 9.10 8.48
C GLY A 134 -35.95 7.97 8.35
N VAL A 135 -35.54 6.77 7.92
CA VAL A 135 -36.45 5.62 7.76
C VAL A 135 -37.12 5.23 9.09
N TYR A 136 -36.43 5.42 10.21
CA TYR A 136 -36.96 5.09 11.54
C TYR A 136 -37.61 6.29 12.21
N GLY A 137 -38.73 6.04 12.89
CA GLY A 137 -39.42 7.05 13.68
C GLY A 137 -38.54 7.69 14.77
N ALA A 138 -38.86 8.93 15.13
CA ALA A 138 -38.15 9.71 16.13
C ALA A 138 -38.21 9.10 17.55
N GLU A 139 -39.03 8.08 17.78
CA GLU A 139 -39.22 7.47 19.11
C GLU A 139 -38.25 6.32 19.39
N ARG A 140 -37.73 5.63 18.36
CA ARG A 140 -36.93 4.41 18.55
C ARG A 140 -35.45 4.70 18.83
N GLY A 141 -34.90 4.08 19.88
CA GLY A 141 -33.46 4.16 20.17
C GLY A 141 -32.61 3.41 19.14
N ILE A 142 -31.33 3.76 18.97
CA ILE A 142 -30.43 3.05 18.04
C ILE A 142 -30.28 1.56 18.40
N GLY A 143 -30.24 1.23 19.70
CA GLY A 143 -30.17 -0.15 20.17
C GLY A 143 -31.41 -0.96 19.78
N GLU A 144 -32.60 -0.36 19.89
CA GLU A 144 -33.85 -1.00 19.47
C GLU A 144 -33.88 -1.21 17.96
N ILE A 145 -33.40 -0.22 17.18
CA ILE A 145 -33.29 -0.32 15.72
C ILE A 145 -32.37 -1.50 15.35
N VAL A 146 -31.16 -1.54 15.91
CA VAL A 146 -30.19 -2.62 15.63
C VAL A 146 -30.75 -3.99 16.00
N VAL A 147 -31.36 -4.13 17.19
CA VAL A 147 -31.95 -5.39 17.63
C VAL A 147 -33.14 -5.79 16.77
N ALA A 148 -33.99 -4.85 16.36
CA ALA A 148 -35.13 -5.12 15.50
C ALA A 148 -34.70 -5.58 14.11
N GLU A 149 -33.70 -4.92 13.52
CA GLU A 149 -33.16 -5.32 12.21
C GLU A 149 -32.48 -6.67 12.27
N TRP A 150 -31.61 -6.90 13.27
CA TRP A 150 -30.96 -8.20 13.45
C TRP A 150 -31.99 -9.30 13.64
N ARG A 151 -33.03 -9.08 14.46
CA ARG A 151 -34.10 -10.07 14.64
C ARG A 151 -34.81 -10.36 13.31
N GLY A 152 -35.17 -9.31 12.56
CA GLY A 152 -35.85 -9.44 11.26
C GLY A 152 -35.02 -10.17 10.19
N LEU A 153 -33.68 -10.06 10.23
CA LEU A 153 -32.79 -10.79 9.34
C LEU A 153 -32.88 -12.31 9.53
N PHE A 154 -33.03 -12.78 10.77
CA PHE A 154 -33.03 -14.21 11.09
C PHE A 154 -34.43 -14.81 11.26
N SER A 155 -35.48 -14.03 11.54
CA SER A 155 -36.83 -14.54 11.83
C SER A 155 -37.72 -14.75 10.59
N ASP A 156 -37.68 -13.85 9.61
CA ASP A 156 -38.84 -13.67 8.69
C ASP A 156 -38.69 -14.33 7.30
N GLY A 157 -37.64 -15.13 7.06
CA GLY A 157 -37.31 -15.47 5.68
C GLY A 157 -36.35 -16.61 5.35
N GLY A 158 -35.83 -17.32 6.34
CA GLY A 158 -34.79 -18.33 6.14
C GLY A 158 -33.44 -17.75 5.69
N LEU A 159 -32.44 -18.63 5.54
CA LEU A 159 -31.04 -18.24 5.29
C LEU A 159 -30.88 -17.30 4.07
N ARG A 160 -31.68 -17.50 3.01
CA ARG A 160 -31.59 -16.71 1.78
C ARG A 160 -31.96 -15.25 1.97
N ARG A 161 -33.06 -14.95 2.70
CA ARG A 161 -33.45 -13.56 3.00
C ARG A 161 -32.51 -12.94 4.03
N GLY A 162 -32.05 -13.72 5.01
CA GLY A 162 -31.05 -13.25 5.98
C GLY A 162 -29.76 -12.80 5.31
N LEU A 163 -29.23 -13.62 4.39
CA LEU A 163 -28.03 -13.26 3.60
C LEU A 163 -28.29 -12.05 2.69
N ALA A 164 -29.45 -11.97 2.03
CA ALA A 164 -29.80 -10.81 1.19
C ALA A 164 -29.96 -9.51 2.00
N GLY A 165 -30.42 -9.60 3.25
CA GLY A 165 -30.53 -8.45 4.15
C GLY A 165 -29.21 -8.07 4.83
N LEU A 166 -28.28 -9.02 5.01
CA LEU A 166 -26.91 -8.74 5.48
C LEU A 166 -26.09 -8.03 4.40
N PHE A 167 -26.36 -8.33 3.13
CA PHE A 167 -25.62 -7.78 2.00
C PHE A 167 -26.54 -7.03 1.01
N PRO A 168 -27.20 -5.94 1.45
CA PRO A 168 -28.09 -5.19 0.59
C PRO A 168 -27.31 -4.52 -0.55
N GLY A 169 -27.79 -4.68 -1.79
CA GLY A 169 -27.13 -4.11 -2.97
C GLY A 169 -25.85 -4.83 -3.42
N LEU A 170 -25.45 -5.94 -2.78
CA LEU A 170 -24.25 -6.69 -3.18
C LEU A 170 -24.29 -7.14 -4.64
N GLY A 171 -25.45 -7.61 -5.10
CA GLY A 171 -25.62 -8.06 -6.48
C GLY A 171 -25.26 -6.97 -7.47
N ASP A 172 -25.79 -5.76 -7.26
CA ASP A 172 -25.46 -4.59 -8.07
C ASP A 172 -23.98 -4.25 -8.00
N ILE A 173 -23.39 -4.14 -6.81
CA ILE A 173 -21.97 -3.78 -6.68
C ILE A 173 -21.09 -4.80 -7.43
N VAL A 174 -21.37 -6.09 -7.29
CA VAL A 174 -20.62 -7.14 -7.99
C VAL A 174 -20.80 -7.02 -9.50
N MET A 175 -22.03 -6.84 -10.00
CA MET A 175 -22.24 -6.67 -11.44
C MET A 175 -21.63 -5.38 -11.97
N HIS A 176 -21.73 -4.29 -11.21
CA HIS A 176 -21.11 -3.02 -11.53
C HIS A 176 -19.61 -3.20 -11.70
N THR A 177 -18.93 -3.84 -10.74
CA THR A 177 -17.49 -4.12 -10.80
C THR A 177 -17.15 -5.07 -11.96
N LEU A 178 -17.92 -6.15 -12.16
CA LEU A 178 -17.69 -7.13 -13.22
C LEU A 178 -17.91 -6.56 -14.63
N VAL A 179 -18.80 -5.57 -14.79
CA VAL A 179 -19.04 -4.91 -16.08
C VAL A 179 -18.05 -3.76 -16.27
N ARG A 180 -17.83 -2.95 -15.23
CA ARG A 180 -17.01 -1.74 -15.32
C ARG A 180 -15.53 -2.05 -15.48
N LEU A 181 -14.95 -2.99 -14.73
CA LEU A 181 -13.51 -3.27 -14.81
C LEU A 181 -13.07 -3.72 -16.22
N PRO A 182 -13.74 -4.70 -16.88
CA PRO A 182 -13.37 -5.07 -18.25
C PRO A 182 -13.56 -3.93 -19.25
N LEU A 183 -14.56 -3.07 -19.04
CA LEU A 183 -14.79 -1.91 -19.89
C LEU A 183 -13.69 -0.86 -19.73
N ILE A 184 -13.25 -0.57 -18.49
CA ILE A 184 -12.09 0.30 -18.24
C ILE A 184 -10.86 -0.23 -19.00
N VAL A 185 -10.53 -1.51 -18.79
CA VAL A 185 -9.39 -2.15 -19.48
C VAL A 185 -9.55 -2.07 -21.01
N ALA A 186 -10.73 -2.31 -21.55
CA ALA A 186 -10.98 -2.19 -22.99
C ALA A 186 -10.78 -0.75 -23.50
N VAL A 187 -11.24 0.25 -22.74
CA VAL A 187 -11.13 1.67 -23.09
C VAL A 187 -9.68 2.14 -22.98
N GLU A 188 -8.91 1.68 -21.98
CA GLU A 188 -7.48 1.91 -21.86
C GLU A 188 -6.70 1.33 -23.04
N GLN A 189 -6.99 0.08 -23.42
CA GLN A 189 -6.36 -0.58 -24.57
C GLN A 189 -6.65 0.16 -25.87
N LEU A 190 -7.90 0.63 -26.05
CA LEU A 190 -8.28 1.44 -27.21
C LEU A 190 -7.54 2.79 -27.21
N THR A 191 -7.49 3.45 -26.06
CA THR A 191 -6.84 4.74 -25.87
C THR A 191 -5.34 4.65 -26.14
N GLY A 192 -4.67 3.62 -25.62
CA GLY A 192 -3.26 3.34 -25.89
C GLY A 192 -2.99 3.09 -27.37
N ARG A 193 -3.88 2.37 -28.07
CA ARG A 193 -3.76 2.17 -29.53
C ARG A 193 -3.90 3.49 -30.30
N ILE A 194 -4.84 4.36 -29.92
CA ILE A 194 -5.03 5.67 -30.54
C ILE A 194 -3.82 6.58 -30.26
N GLN A 195 -3.32 6.60 -29.03
CA GLN A 195 -2.12 7.36 -28.65
C GLN A 195 -0.89 6.91 -29.46
N ASN A 196 -0.67 5.59 -29.57
CA ASN A 196 0.40 5.01 -30.38
C ASN A 196 0.26 5.38 -31.87
N TYR A 197 -0.97 5.43 -32.38
CA TYR A 197 -1.24 5.87 -33.76
C TYR A 197 -0.90 7.36 -33.97
N VAL A 198 -1.29 8.22 -33.01
CA VAL A 198 -0.98 9.66 -33.04
C VAL A 198 0.52 9.89 -32.97
N GLN A 199 1.26 9.11 -32.17
CA GLN A 199 2.72 9.21 -32.04
C GLN A 199 3.45 8.78 -33.32
N LYS A 200 2.96 7.74 -34.01
CA LYS A 200 3.54 7.27 -35.28
C LYS A 200 3.35 8.27 -36.42
N ARG A 201 2.31 9.10 -36.38
CA ARG A 201 2.10 10.17 -37.37
C ARG A 201 2.92 11.41 -37.00
N ARG A 202 3.66 11.97 -37.97
CA ARG A 202 4.44 13.22 -37.81
C ARG A 202 3.53 14.46 -37.77
N PHE A 203 2.78 14.64 -36.69
CA PHE A 203 2.03 15.87 -36.43
C PHE A 203 2.91 16.96 -35.83
N LYS A 204 2.50 18.22 -36.00
CA LYS A 204 3.13 19.36 -35.30
C LYS A 204 2.92 19.21 -33.78
N ARG A 205 3.93 19.56 -32.97
CA ARG A 205 3.91 19.46 -31.48
C ARG A 205 2.66 20.05 -30.82
N ARG A 206 2.15 21.19 -31.32
CA ARG A 206 0.91 21.82 -30.82
C ARG A 206 -0.33 20.95 -31.07
N THR A 207 -0.43 20.33 -32.24
CA THR A 207 -1.52 19.43 -32.61
C THR A 207 -1.48 18.16 -31.79
N THR A 208 -0.29 17.58 -31.60
CA THR A 208 -0.09 16.41 -30.74
C THR A 208 -0.55 16.66 -29.30
N LYS A 209 -0.21 17.81 -28.70
CA LYS A 209 -0.68 18.17 -27.35
C LYS A 209 -2.21 18.27 -27.28
N ARG A 210 -2.84 18.91 -28.27
CA ARG A 210 -4.31 19.00 -28.37
C ARG A 210 -4.96 17.63 -28.52
N LEU A 211 -4.37 16.75 -29.35
CA LEU A 211 -4.85 15.38 -29.54
C LEU A 211 -4.76 14.56 -28.25
N TYR A 212 -3.65 14.60 -27.53
CA TYR A 212 -3.54 13.91 -26.23
C TYR A 212 -4.55 14.43 -25.21
N THR A 213 -4.77 15.74 -25.15
CA THR A 213 -5.80 16.33 -24.29
C THR A 213 -7.19 15.85 -24.70
N ALA A 214 -7.51 15.86 -26.01
CA ALA A 214 -8.79 15.39 -26.52
C ALA A 214 -9.02 13.88 -26.28
N ILE A 215 -7.98 13.06 -26.42
CA ILE A 215 -8.02 11.62 -26.11
C ILE A 215 -8.29 11.40 -24.62
N SER A 216 -7.64 12.18 -23.74
CA SER A 216 -7.86 12.08 -22.29
C SER A 216 -9.29 12.50 -21.92
N ILE A 217 -9.80 13.58 -22.51
CA ILE A 217 -11.20 13.99 -22.34
C ILE A 217 -12.15 12.91 -22.85
N LEU A 218 -11.88 12.32 -24.01
CA LEU A 218 -12.70 11.25 -24.57
C LEU A 218 -12.71 10.01 -23.68
N PHE A 219 -11.56 9.64 -23.11
CA PHE A 219 -11.43 8.55 -22.14
C PHE A 219 -12.39 8.76 -20.96
N GLU A 220 -12.31 9.93 -20.31
CA GLU A 220 -13.19 10.28 -19.19
C GLU A 220 -14.68 10.33 -19.58
N LEU A 221 -15.00 10.86 -20.76
CA LEU A 221 -16.38 10.89 -21.25
C LEU A 221 -16.94 9.48 -21.51
N VAL A 222 -16.11 8.55 -21.97
CA VAL A 222 -16.53 7.15 -22.16
C VAL A 222 -16.76 6.48 -20.80
N LEU A 223 -15.88 6.69 -19.83
CA LEU A 223 -16.06 6.17 -18.47
C LEU A 223 -17.33 6.71 -17.82
N LEU A 224 -17.56 8.02 -17.92
CA LEU A 224 -18.79 8.64 -17.44
C LEU A 224 -20.02 8.08 -18.17
N GLY A 225 -19.92 7.82 -19.48
CA GLY A 225 -21.00 7.18 -20.26
C GLY A 225 -21.32 5.76 -19.78
N ILE A 226 -20.31 4.98 -19.40
CA ILE A 226 -20.49 3.65 -18.78
C ILE A 226 -21.21 3.80 -17.45
N ASP A 227 -20.80 4.75 -16.61
CA ASP A 227 -21.44 5.01 -15.32
C ASP A 227 -22.90 5.45 -15.46
N MET A 228 -23.21 6.30 -16.46
CA MET A 228 -24.59 6.66 -16.78
C MET A 228 -25.44 5.47 -17.21
N ALA A 229 -24.85 4.49 -17.91
CA ALA A 229 -25.56 3.28 -18.35
C ALA A 229 -25.83 2.31 -17.17
N LEU A 230 -24.97 2.30 -16.15
CA LEU A 230 -25.09 1.44 -14.97
C LEU A 230 -25.93 2.09 -13.84
N LEU A 231 -26.26 3.38 -13.97
CA LEU A 231 -27.02 4.17 -13.01
C LEU A 231 -28.37 3.52 -12.57
N PRO A 232 -29.18 2.90 -13.46
CA PRO A 232 -30.41 2.22 -13.03
C PRO A 232 -30.18 1.12 -11.98
N MET A 233 -29.02 0.44 -12.02
CA MET A 233 -28.68 -0.58 -11.04
C MET A 233 -28.21 0.03 -9.73
N GLU A 234 -27.37 1.07 -9.79
CA GLU A 234 -26.93 1.80 -8.60
C GLU A 234 -28.12 2.42 -7.84
N PHE A 235 -29.06 3.00 -8.58
CA PHE A 235 -30.29 3.53 -7.99
C PHE A 235 -31.09 2.43 -7.27
N HIS A 236 -31.21 1.25 -7.89
CA HIS A 236 -31.89 0.11 -7.28
C HIS A 236 -31.17 -0.39 -6.03
N ALA A 237 -29.84 -0.47 -6.06
CA ALA A 237 -29.02 -0.89 -4.92
C ALA A 237 -29.12 0.08 -3.75
N ARG A 238 -29.10 1.39 -4.00
CA ARG A 238 -29.34 2.41 -2.96
C ARG A 238 -30.75 2.28 -2.38
N ALA A 239 -31.76 2.04 -3.22
CA ALA A 239 -33.12 1.77 -2.74
C ALA A 239 -33.23 0.47 -1.91
N GLN A 240 -32.46 -0.56 -2.23
CA GLN A 240 -32.35 -1.79 -1.41
C GLN A 240 -31.63 -1.53 -0.09
N LYS A 241 -30.51 -0.79 -0.09
CA LYS A 241 -29.81 -0.37 1.14
C LYS A 241 -30.72 0.43 2.07
N LEU A 242 -31.60 1.26 1.51
CA LEU A 242 -32.60 2.01 2.29
C LEU A 242 -33.78 1.17 2.79
N GLY A 243 -33.92 -0.09 2.33
CA GLY A 243 -35.07 -0.95 2.68
C GLY A 243 -36.37 -0.59 1.94
N LEU A 244 -36.31 0.26 0.91
CA LEU A 244 -37.48 0.69 0.12
C LEU A 244 -37.78 -0.30 -1.02
N ALA A 245 -36.72 -0.78 -1.68
CA ALA A 245 -36.84 -1.84 -2.68
C ALA A 245 -36.83 -3.22 -2.00
N PRO A 246 -37.52 -4.23 -2.55
CA PRO A 246 -37.44 -5.58 -2.03
C PRO A 246 -36.01 -6.12 -2.12
N LEU A 247 -35.57 -6.86 -1.11
CA LEU A 247 -34.23 -7.49 -1.07
C LEU A 247 -34.01 -8.51 -2.20
N LEU A 248 -35.10 -9.06 -2.74
CA LEU A 248 -35.10 -9.99 -3.87
C LEU A 248 -36.18 -9.54 -4.86
N PRO A 249 -35.88 -9.47 -6.18
CA PRO A 249 -34.65 -9.87 -6.87
C PRO A 249 -33.45 -8.95 -6.58
N LEU A 250 -32.22 -9.49 -6.71
CA LEU A 250 -30.97 -8.74 -6.49
C LEU A 250 -30.77 -7.62 -7.53
N PHE A 251 -31.31 -7.80 -8.73
CA PHE A 251 -31.15 -6.88 -9.85
C PHE A 251 -32.47 -6.20 -10.21
N PRO A 252 -32.43 -4.95 -10.72
CA PRO A 252 -33.61 -4.34 -11.28
C PRO A 252 -34.09 -5.13 -12.50
N SER A 253 -35.39 -5.01 -12.81
CA SER A 253 -35.91 -5.54 -14.07
C SER A 253 -35.19 -4.91 -15.26
N TRP A 254 -34.93 -5.68 -16.32
CA TRP A 254 -34.38 -5.17 -17.59
C TRP A 254 -35.19 -4.00 -18.18
N LYS A 255 -36.49 -3.94 -17.85
CA LYS A 255 -37.38 -2.83 -18.24
C LYS A 255 -36.92 -1.47 -17.67
N CYS A 256 -36.17 -1.47 -16.57
CA CYS A 256 -35.63 -0.26 -15.93
C CYS A 256 -34.60 0.46 -16.82
N PHE A 257 -33.91 -0.27 -17.71
CA PHE A 257 -32.87 0.28 -18.59
C PHE A 257 -33.43 0.86 -19.90
N LEU A 258 -34.64 0.47 -20.30
CA LEU A 258 -35.21 0.90 -21.58
C LEU A 258 -35.79 2.31 -21.44
N PRO A 259 -35.26 3.35 -22.12
CA PRO A 259 -35.67 4.74 -21.86
C PRO A 259 -37.14 5.03 -22.20
N TRP A 260 -37.72 4.27 -23.13
CA TRP A 260 -39.11 4.42 -23.57
C TRP A 260 -40.13 3.68 -22.69
N HIS A 261 -39.69 2.84 -21.75
CA HIS A 261 -40.63 2.09 -20.92
C HIS A 261 -41.12 2.95 -19.74
N ALA A 262 -42.41 2.84 -19.37
CA ALA A 262 -42.96 3.60 -18.23
C ALA A 262 -42.25 3.28 -16.91
N ALA A 263 -41.74 2.05 -16.79
CA ALA A 263 -40.96 1.57 -15.66
C ALA A 263 -39.45 1.91 -15.68
N SER A 264 -39.04 2.77 -16.60
CA SER A 264 -37.64 3.11 -16.82
C SER A 264 -37.10 4.03 -15.73
N PHE A 265 -35.84 3.83 -15.35
CA PHE A 265 -35.08 4.82 -14.58
C PHE A 265 -35.14 6.20 -15.24
N HIS A 266 -35.16 6.27 -16.57
CA HIS A 266 -35.17 7.54 -17.28
C HIS A 266 -36.44 8.37 -17.02
N GLN A 267 -37.55 7.73 -16.63
CA GLN A 267 -38.81 8.40 -16.35
C GLN A 267 -38.86 9.07 -14.98
N PHE A 268 -37.99 8.70 -14.02
CA PHE A 268 -38.03 9.28 -12.67
C PHE A 268 -36.66 9.77 -12.19
N GLY A 269 -35.57 9.14 -12.59
CA GLY A 269 -34.20 9.45 -12.14
C GLY A 269 -33.67 10.80 -12.64
N TRP A 270 -34.12 11.25 -13.82
CA TRP A 270 -33.76 12.56 -14.38
C TRP A 270 -34.82 13.64 -14.11
N LYS A 271 -35.89 13.30 -13.38
CA LYS A 271 -36.90 14.30 -13.03
C LYS A 271 -36.33 15.20 -11.93
N PRO A 272 -36.40 16.52 -12.12
CA PRO A 272 -35.91 17.46 -11.13
C PRO A 272 -36.82 17.44 -9.90
N LEU A 273 -36.20 17.47 -8.72
CA LEU A 273 -36.96 17.52 -7.46
C LEU A 273 -37.52 18.91 -7.17
N PHE A 274 -36.98 19.96 -7.80
CA PHE A 274 -37.41 21.34 -7.68
C PHE A 274 -37.64 22.01 -9.04
N GLY A 275 -38.60 22.93 -9.08
CA GLY A 275 -38.94 23.73 -10.27
C GLY A 275 -38.04 24.95 -10.51
N VAL A 276 -37.00 25.19 -9.71
CA VAL A 276 -36.14 26.37 -9.84
C VAL A 276 -35.27 26.23 -11.08
N ILE A 277 -35.48 27.10 -12.08
CA ILE A 277 -34.96 26.97 -13.45
C ILE A 277 -33.44 26.75 -13.49
N PHE A 278 -32.65 27.45 -12.67
CA PHE A 278 -31.18 27.40 -12.70
C PHE A 278 -30.57 26.15 -12.04
N VAL A 279 -31.26 25.50 -11.11
CA VAL A 279 -30.74 24.32 -10.37
C VAL A 279 -31.49 23.04 -10.76
N ARG A 280 -32.44 23.15 -11.71
CA ARG A 280 -33.32 22.07 -12.14
C ARG A 280 -32.54 20.85 -12.61
N SER A 281 -31.50 21.04 -13.42
CA SER A 281 -30.66 19.93 -13.91
C SER A 281 -29.78 19.30 -12.81
N LEU A 282 -29.25 20.11 -11.90
CA LEU A 282 -28.32 19.69 -10.84
C LEU A 282 -29.03 19.00 -9.66
N THR A 283 -30.34 19.18 -9.50
CA THR A 283 -31.15 18.60 -8.41
C THR A 283 -31.81 17.27 -8.78
N THR A 284 -31.43 16.67 -9.90
CA THR A 284 -31.96 15.36 -10.30
C THR A 284 -31.26 14.23 -9.52
N PRO A 285 -31.98 13.18 -9.08
CA PRO A 285 -31.39 12.04 -8.39
C PRO A 285 -30.23 11.39 -9.17
N GLY A 286 -30.35 11.30 -10.50
CA GLY A 286 -29.32 10.75 -11.37
C GLY A 286 -28.03 11.58 -11.36
N VAL A 287 -28.12 12.91 -11.45
CA VAL A 287 -26.94 13.79 -11.38
C VAL A 287 -26.30 13.75 -9.98
N LEU A 288 -27.12 13.72 -8.91
CA LEU A 288 -26.61 13.62 -7.55
C LEU A 288 -25.89 12.28 -7.29
N LEU A 289 -26.39 11.18 -7.85
CA LEU A 289 -25.72 9.87 -7.80
C LEU A 289 -24.39 9.88 -8.56
N LEU A 290 -24.36 10.43 -9.77
CA LEU A 290 -23.12 10.54 -10.54
C LEU A 290 -22.09 11.43 -9.84
N LEU A 291 -22.53 12.56 -9.28
CA LEU A 291 -21.66 13.46 -8.54
C LEU A 291 -21.14 12.81 -7.25
N TYR A 292 -21.99 12.06 -6.54
CA TYR A 292 -21.55 11.25 -5.39
C TYR A 292 -20.50 10.23 -5.78
N LYS A 293 -20.73 9.55 -6.89
CA LYS A 293 -19.80 8.56 -7.41
C LYS A 293 -18.46 9.19 -7.77
N VAL A 294 -18.48 10.33 -8.46
CA VAL A 294 -17.27 11.09 -8.80
C VAL A 294 -16.50 11.45 -7.52
N PHE A 295 -17.17 11.99 -6.50
CA PHE A 295 -16.51 12.33 -5.23
C PHE A 295 -15.97 11.12 -4.46
N HIS A 296 -16.66 9.98 -4.51
CA HIS A 296 -16.25 8.78 -3.79
C HIS A 296 -15.09 8.06 -4.50
N TRP A 297 -15.11 8.02 -5.84
CA TRP A 297 -14.02 7.44 -6.64
C TRP A 297 -12.74 8.31 -6.58
N ASP A 298 -12.89 9.64 -6.57
CA ASP A 298 -11.78 10.60 -6.39
C ASP A 298 -11.12 10.50 -5.00
N ALA A 299 -11.80 9.90 -4.01
CA ALA A 299 -11.26 9.71 -2.65
C ALA A 299 -10.42 8.43 -2.49
N ASP A 300 -10.71 7.38 -3.28
CA ASP A 300 -10.06 6.06 -3.17
C ASP A 300 -8.82 5.91 -4.06
N GLU A 301 -8.78 6.61 -5.20
CA GLU A 301 -7.65 6.57 -6.13
C GLU A 301 -6.62 7.65 -5.74
N SER A 302 -5.50 7.24 -5.13
CA SER A 302 -4.39 8.14 -4.75
C SER A 302 -3.73 8.87 -5.93
N GLU A 303 -4.20 8.64 -7.16
CA GLU A 303 -3.83 9.37 -8.36
C GLU A 303 -5.10 9.73 -9.19
N ILE A 304 -5.15 10.99 -9.67
CA ILE A 304 -5.99 11.57 -10.76
C ILE A 304 -7.25 12.38 -10.28
N PRO A 305 -7.89 13.26 -11.07
CA PRO A 305 -7.55 14.66 -11.32
C PRO A 305 -8.56 15.72 -10.80
N ILE A 306 -9.69 15.39 -10.15
CA ILE A 306 -10.76 16.40 -9.93
C ILE A 306 -10.45 17.25 -8.70
N ALA A 307 -10.11 16.64 -7.57
CA ALA A 307 -9.53 17.37 -6.45
C ALA A 307 -8.18 18.01 -6.82
N ALA A 308 -7.38 17.43 -7.74
CA ALA A 308 -6.15 18.06 -8.25
C ALA A 308 -6.41 19.19 -9.26
N LEU A 309 -7.59 19.23 -9.88
CA LEU A 309 -8.06 20.32 -10.75
C LEU A 309 -8.51 21.52 -9.91
N PHE A 310 -9.13 21.24 -8.76
CA PHE A 310 -9.65 22.27 -7.85
C PHE A 310 -8.72 22.62 -6.69
N SER A 311 -7.73 21.78 -6.38
CA SER A 311 -6.76 21.97 -5.31
C SER A 311 -5.32 21.68 -5.77
N THR A 312 -4.39 22.44 -5.20
CA THR A 312 -2.96 22.26 -5.46
C THR A 312 -2.31 21.24 -4.54
N PHE A 313 -3.02 20.82 -3.48
CA PHE A 313 -2.53 19.89 -2.47
C PHE A 313 -2.68 18.44 -2.93
N ARG A 314 -1.58 17.70 -2.93
CA ARG A 314 -1.60 16.24 -3.14
C ARG A 314 -1.56 15.55 -1.79
N TYR A 315 -2.49 14.62 -1.59
CA TYR A 315 -2.57 13.86 -0.35
C TYR A 315 -1.31 12.98 -0.19
N PRO A 316 -0.45 13.24 0.80
CA PRO A 316 0.86 12.60 0.84
C PRO A 316 0.78 11.20 1.47
N PRO A 317 1.62 10.25 1.01
CA PRO A 317 1.72 8.93 1.63
C PRO A 317 2.24 9.06 3.06
N ILE A 318 2.00 8.02 3.85
CA ILE A 318 2.31 7.94 5.29
C ILE A 318 3.79 8.22 5.55
N ASP A 319 4.68 7.73 4.69
CA ASP A 319 6.14 7.85 4.89
C ASP A 319 6.73 9.23 4.49
N THR A 320 5.88 10.20 4.13
CA THR A 320 6.34 11.52 3.70
C THR A 320 6.76 12.35 4.92
N ASP A 321 7.96 12.94 4.85
CA ASP A 321 8.44 13.87 5.87
C ASP A 321 7.48 15.07 5.99
N PRO A 322 6.91 15.33 7.19
CA PRO A 322 6.02 16.46 7.46
C PRO A 322 6.61 17.81 7.07
N SER A 323 7.94 17.97 7.11
CA SER A 323 8.62 19.22 6.77
C SER A 323 8.60 19.54 5.27
N LEU A 324 8.38 18.53 4.42
CA LEU A 324 8.36 18.68 2.96
C LEU A 324 6.96 18.98 2.41
N ILE A 325 5.93 18.99 3.27
CA ILE A 325 4.54 19.13 2.83
C ILE A 325 4.17 20.62 2.77
N PRO A 326 3.86 21.16 1.58
CA PRO A 326 3.51 22.57 1.43
C PRO A 326 2.13 22.84 2.03
N THR A 327 1.97 23.99 2.69
CA THR A 327 0.66 24.49 3.12
C THR A 327 -0.12 25.00 1.91
N PRO A 328 -1.30 24.44 1.61
CA PRO A 328 -2.07 24.85 0.44
C PRO A 328 -2.77 26.20 0.66
N THR A 329 -2.97 26.93 -0.44
CA THR A 329 -3.64 28.24 -0.45
C THR A 329 -5.13 28.15 -0.76
N ASP A 330 -5.58 27.05 -1.33
CA ASP A 330 -6.96 26.84 -1.76
C ASP A 330 -7.79 26.15 -0.65
N PRO A 331 -9.11 26.40 -0.57
CA PRO A 331 -9.93 25.96 0.57
C PRO A 331 -10.08 24.43 0.64
N ILE A 332 -10.12 23.75 -0.51
CA ILE A 332 -10.21 22.29 -0.58
C ILE A 332 -8.89 21.68 -0.14
N GLY A 333 -7.77 22.21 -0.63
CA GLY A 333 -6.42 21.86 -0.20
C GLY A 333 -6.24 22.09 1.30
N TRP A 334 -6.74 23.19 1.85
CA TRP A 334 -6.68 23.45 3.28
C TRP A 334 -7.44 22.39 4.09
N LEU A 335 -8.62 21.99 3.61
CA LEU A 335 -9.40 20.91 4.24
C LEU A 335 -8.65 19.57 4.20
N THR A 336 -8.11 19.18 3.05
CA THR A 336 -7.37 17.92 2.90
C THR A 336 -6.06 17.94 3.68
N HIS A 337 -5.36 19.08 3.75
CA HIS A 337 -4.20 19.26 4.62
C HIS A 337 -4.57 19.11 6.10
N ASN A 338 -5.71 19.62 6.55
CA ASN A 338 -6.18 19.42 7.92
C ASN A 338 -6.52 17.95 8.20
N MET A 339 -7.15 17.24 7.26
CA MET A 339 -7.39 15.80 7.38
C MET A 339 -6.07 15.03 7.53
N TRP A 340 -5.11 15.34 6.67
CA TRP A 340 -3.76 14.77 6.76
C TRP A 340 -3.11 15.07 8.12
N SER A 341 -3.20 16.32 8.60
CA SER A 341 -2.63 16.71 9.90
C SER A 341 -3.28 15.97 11.07
N LEU A 342 -4.60 15.77 11.01
CA LEU A 342 -5.34 14.99 12.01
C LEU A 342 -4.91 13.52 12.01
N ARG A 343 -4.80 12.91 10.82
CA ARG A 343 -4.27 11.55 10.67
C ARG A 343 -2.87 11.46 11.27
N SER A 344 -1.94 12.32 10.87
CA SER A 344 -0.55 12.27 11.33
C SER A 344 -0.44 12.41 12.85
N LYS A 345 -1.17 13.37 13.45
CA LYS A 345 -1.22 13.53 14.91
C LYS A 345 -1.82 12.31 15.62
N PHE A 346 -2.84 11.70 15.04
CA PHE A 346 -3.46 10.50 15.60
C PHE A 346 -2.48 9.31 15.54
N MET A 347 -1.78 9.13 14.42
CA MET A 347 -0.78 8.09 14.26
C MET A 347 0.38 8.25 15.25
N GLU A 348 0.87 9.49 15.42
CA GLU A 348 1.89 9.84 16.42
C GLU A 348 1.39 9.55 17.84
N TRP A 349 0.15 9.94 18.16
CA TRP A 349 -0.48 9.66 19.44
C TRP A 349 -0.63 8.16 19.71
N CYS A 350 -0.91 7.36 18.69
CA CYS A 350 -0.93 5.89 18.76
C CYS A 350 0.47 5.27 18.88
N GLY A 351 1.54 6.08 18.92
CA GLY A 351 2.92 5.62 19.10
C GLY A 351 3.57 5.15 17.79
N TRP A 352 3.01 5.50 16.63
CA TRP A 352 3.67 5.29 15.35
C TRP A 352 4.42 6.54 14.96
N ASP A 353 5.69 6.55 15.36
CA ASP A 353 6.61 7.65 15.12
C ASP A 353 7.07 7.63 13.66
N MET A 354 6.47 8.50 12.84
CA MET A 354 6.82 8.64 11.41
C MET A 354 8.18 9.33 11.21
N HIS A 355 8.76 9.93 12.26
CA HIS A 355 9.99 10.72 12.16
C HIS A 355 11.28 9.89 12.11
N GLN A 356 11.24 8.58 12.34
CA GLN A 356 12.46 7.74 12.38
C GLN A 356 12.96 7.28 11.01
N LEU A 357 12.23 7.55 9.92
CA LEU A 357 12.64 7.13 8.57
C LEU A 357 13.55 8.12 7.83
N THR A 358 13.84 9.30 8.37
CA THR A 358 14.79 10.23 7.74
C THR A 358 16.25 9.83 8.00
N SER A 359 16.71 8.77 7.35
CA SER A 359 18.10 8.68 6.90
C SER A 359 18.14 8.93 5.40
N ARG A 360 18.46 10.19 5.04
CA ARG A 360 18.80 10.76 3.72
C ARG A 360 18.26 10.06 2.45
N PRO A 361 17.44 10.75 1.64
CA PRO A 361 17.03 10.26 0.34
C PRO A 361 18.20 10.37 -0.64
N GLY A 362 18.85 9.24 -0.95
CA GLY A 362 19.93 9.22 -1.95
C GLY A 362 20.48 7.84 -2.31
N HIS A 363 20.47 6.85 -1.40
CA HIS A 363 21.21 5.59 -1.61
C HIS A 363 20.51 4.29 -1.19
N HIS A 364 19.18 4.30 -1.08
CA HIS A 364 18.42 3.15 -0.56
C HIS A 364 18.48 1.84 -1.36
N GLY A 365 18.98 1.84 -2.61
CA GLY A 365 19.15 0.60 -3.37
C GLY A 365 20.41 -0.19 -3.01
N GLU A 366 21.50 0.47 -2.63
CA GLU A 366 22.82 -0.16 -2.49
C GLU A 366 23.39 -0.09 -1.06
N GLU A 367 23.17 0.98 -0.30
CA GLU A 367 23.79 1.14 1.03
C GLU A 367 23.15 0.29 2.15
N ILE A 368 21.89 -0.15 2.00
CA ILE A 368 21.24 -1.04 3.00
C ILE A 368 21.93 -2.41 3.05
N LEU A 369 22.63 -2.76 1.97
CA LEU A 369 23.29 -4.06 1.82
C LEU A 369 24.75 -4.05 2.28
N GLU A 370 25.49 -2.95 2.10
CA GLU A 370 26.89 -2.85 2.54
C GLU A 370 27.04 -2.51 4.03
N ASN A 371 26.23 -1.60 4.59
CA ASN A 371 26.43 -1.14 5.98
C ASN A 371 25.92 -2.11 7.06
N ASN A 372 25.10 -3.11 6.69
CA ASN A 372 24.53 -4.06 7.65
C ASN A 372 25.44 -5.24 8.03
N THR A 373 26.60 -5.41 7.38
CA THR A 373 27.56 -6.45 7.80
C THR A 373 28.35 -6.06 9.05
N ARG A 374 28.33 -4.78 9.46
CA ARG A 374 29.05 -4.29 10.65
C ARG A 374 28.18 -3.85 11.83
N GLN A 375 26.87 -3.62 11.67
CA GLN A 375 26.01 -3.23 12.79
C GLN A 375 25.43 -4.45 13.50
N ARG A 376 26.13 -4.87 14.56
CA ARG A 376 25.70 -5.94 15.47
C ARG A 376 24.61 -5.51 16.46
N ASP A 377 24.36 -4.22 16.60
CA ASP A 377 23.37 -3.66 17.54
C ASP A 377 22.56 -2.56 16.87
N GLY A 378 21.28 -2.82 16.63
CA GLY A 378 20.34 -1.83 16.10
C GLY A 378 19.12 -2.50 15.48
N THR A 379 17.97 -2.37 16.13
CA THR A 379 16.66 -2.84 15.67
C THR A 379 16.20 -2.06 14.44
N LEU A 380 16.85 -2.23 13.29
CA LEU A 380 16.30 -1.75 12.02
C LEU A 380 15.11 -2.65 11.66
N HIS A 381 13.91 -2.07 11.73
CA HIS A 381 12.68 -2.75 11.38
C HIS A 381 12.70 -2.99 9.86
N ARG A 382 12.37 -4.21 9.42
CA ARG A 382 12.30 -4.54 7.99
C ARG A 382 11.09 -3.81 7.40
N SER A 383 11.32 -2.90 6.45
CA SER A 383 10.27 -2.20 5.71
C SER A 383 9.76 -3.09 4.56
N THR A 384 8.71 -3.85 4.83
CA THR A 384 8.01 -4.70 3.84
C THR A 384 6.52 -4.36 3.86
N ALA A 385 5.78 -4.62 2.77
CA ALA A 385 4.33 -4.40 2.77
C ALA A 385 3.64 -5.08 3.96
N LEU A 386 4.08 -6.29 4.32
CA LEU A 386 3.56 -7.00 5.49
C LEU A 386 3.75 -6.20 6.79
N ALA A 387 4.92 -5.58 7.01
CA ALA A 387 5.20 -4.77 8.18
C ALA A 387 4.42 -3.45 8.20
N HIS A 388 4.23 -2.82 7.04
CA HIS A 388 3.48 -1.56 6.91
C HIS A 388 1.96 -1.73 6.91
N LEU A 389 1.45 -2.94 6.62
CA LEU A 389 0.02 -3.19 6.42
C LEU A 389 -0.88 -2.69 7.56
N PRO A 390 -0.61 -2.93 8.86
CA PRO A 390 -1.47 -2.41 9.92
C PRO A 390 -1.48 -0.88 9.96
N ALA A 391 -0.33 -0.26 9.67
CA ALA A 391 -0.19 1.19 9.66
C ALA A 391 -0.92 1.84 8.51
N GLN A 392 -0.75 1.29 7.31
CA GLN A 392 -1.49 1.68 6.11
C GLN A 392 -3.00 1.51 6.30
N ARG A 393 -3.44 0.40 6.90
CA ARG A 393 -4.87 0.15 7.12
C ARG A 393 -5.49 1.13 8.11
N LEU A 394 -4.83 1.40 9.24
CA LEU A 394 -5.36 2.36 10.21
C LEU A 394 -5.42 3.77 9.63
N ALA A 395 -4.37 4.20 8.94
CA ALA A 395 -4.34 5.47 8.22
C ALA A 395 -5.49 5.58 7.22
N GLY A 396 -5.69 4.55 6.39
CA GLY A 396 -6.78 4.49 5.42
C GLY A 396 -8.17 4.54 6.07
N SER A 397 -8.38 3.84 7.20
CA SER A 397 -9.64 3.90 7.94
C SER A 397 -9.90 5.29 8.53
N ILE A 398 -8.87 5.99 9.02
CA ILE A 398 -9.00 7.39 9.48
C ILE A 398 -9.36 8.32 8.32
N ASP A 399 -8.68 8.17 7.19
CA ASP A 399 -8.89 8.98 5.99
C ASP A 399 -10.31 8.79 5.45
N SER A 400 -10.75 7.54 5.34
CA SER A 400 -12.11 7.19 4.92
C SER A 400 -13.17 7.74 5.88
N PHE A 401 -12.94 7.65 7.20
CA PHE A 401 -13.86 8.20 8.20
C PHE A 401 -13.97 9.73 8.10
N LEU A 402 -12.84 10.45 8.01
CA LEU A 402 -12.83 11.90 7.87
C LEU A 402 -13.48 12.36 6.55
N ALA A 403 -13.16 11.68 5.45
CA ALA A 403 -13.77 11.93 4.14
C ALA A 403 -15.29 11.71 4.18
N ARG A 404 -15.72 10.64 4.86
CA ARG A 404 -17.14 10.36 5.10
C ARG A 404 -17.78 11.49 5.89
N CYS A 405 -17.22 11.91 7.01
CA CYS A 405 -17.75 13.01 7.82
C CYS A 405 -17.99 14.30 7.02
N ILE A 406 -17.07 14.64 6.11
CA ILE A 406 -17.19 15.81 5.23
C ILE A 406 -18.28 15.62 4.18
N THR A 407 -18.40 14.42 3.61
CA THR A 407 -19.36 14.10 2.55
C THR A 407 -20.76 13.74 3.05
N LEU A 408 -20.94 13.49 4.36
CA LEU A 408 -22.22 13.14 5.00
C LEU A 408 -23.41 14.04 4.58
N PRO A 409 -23.30 15.38 4.53
CA PRO A 409 -24.43 16.22 4.15
C PRO A 409 -24.87 15.96 2.70
N PHE A 410 -23.88 15.81 1.81
CA PHE A 410 -24.13 15.53 0.40
C PHE A 410 -24.66 14.10 0.18
N GLU A 411 -24.09 13.10 0.88
CA GLU A 411 -24.60 11.73 0.90
C GLU A 411 -26.08 11.70 1.35
N SER A 412 -26.41 12.41 2.44
CA SER A 412 -27.78 12.47 2.95
C SER A 412 -28.76 13.09 1.95
N LEU A 413 -28.34 14.14 1.23
CA LEU A 413 -29.14 14.81 0.22
C LEU A 413 -29.38 13.90 -0.99
N MET A 414 -28.33 13.22 -1.45
CA MET A 414 -28.41 12.23 -2.53
C MET A 414 -29.35 11.08 -2.13
N LEU A 415 -29.20 10.50 -0.94
CA LEU A 415 -30.04 9.35 -0.52
C LEU A 415 -31.50 9.74 -0.34
N ARG A 416 -31.78 10.92 0.22
CA ARG A 416 -33.16 11.44 0.31
C ARG A 416 -33.74 11.69 -1.08
N SER A 417 -32.93 12.16 -2.04
CA SER A 417 -33.35 12.33 -3.43
C SER A 417 -33.77 11.00 -4.08
N VAL A 418 -32.99 9.94 -3.83
CA VAL A 418 -33.27 8.58 -4.29
C VAL A 418 -34.54 8.04 -3.65
N ALA A 419 -34.68 8.17 -2.33
CA ALA A 419 -35.85 7.72 -1.59
C ALA A 419 -37.13 8.38 -2.12
N HIS A 420 -37.12 9.70 -2.31
CA HIS A 420 -38.27 10.45 -2.78
C HIS A 420 -38.63 10.11 -4.23
N ALA A 421 -37.63 9.92 -5.10
CA ALA A 421 -37.84 9.48 -6.47
C ALA A 421 -38.43 8.07 -6.53
N PHE A 422 -37.93 7.14 -5.69
CA PHE A 422 -38.43 5.77 -5.61
C PHE A 422 -39.89 5.72 -5.15
N LEU A 423 -40.23 6.46 -4.08
CA LEU A 423 -41.59 6.55 -3.55
C LEU A 423 -42.60 7.10 -4.56
N SER A 424 -42.18 8.07 -5.37
CA SER A 424 -43.04 8.66 -6.40
C SER A 424 -43.37 7.69 -7.55
N TYR A 425 -42.58 6.63 -7.70
CA TYR A 425 -42.61 5.74 -8.86
C TYR A 425 -43.09 4.33 -8.54
N THR A 426 -42.59 3.69 -7.47
CA THR A 426 -42.99 2.31 -7.09
C THR A 426 -43.13 2.19 -5.58
N PRO A 427 -44.32 2.48 -5.03
CA PRO A 427 -44.57 2.29 -3.61
C PRO A 427 -44.70 0.78 -3.31
N THR A 428 -43.64 0.18 -2.79
CA THR A 428 -43.71 -1.15 -2.16
C THR A 428 -44.39 -1.01 -0.79
N PRO A 429 -44.95 -2.09 -0.19
CA PRO A 429 -45.54 -2.01 1.15
C PRO A 429 -44.58 -1.45 2.20
N ALA A 430 -43.30 -1.87 2.16
CA ALA A 430 -42.25 -1.36 3.03
C ALA A 430 -41.95 0.13 2.77
N ALA A 431 -41.95 0.57 1.51
CA ALA A 431 -41.74 1.97 1.18
C ALA A 431 -42.93 2.84 1.62
N ILE A 432 -44.17 2.34 1.55
CA ILE A 432 -45.36 3.05 2.04
C ILE A 432 -45.29 3.25 3.56
N GLU A 433 -44.86 2.23 4.30
CA GLU A 433 -44.68 2.30 5.76
C GLU A 433 -43.56 3.29 6.15
N ALA A 434 -42.47 3.35 5.37
CA ALA A 434 -41.37 4.27 5.62
C ALA A 434 -41.63 5.71 5.15
N ALA A 435 -42.53 5.92 4.17
CA ALA A 435 -42.85 7.21 3.56
C ALA A 435 -43.09 8.37 4.55
N PRO A 436 -43.87 8.24 5.64
CA PRO A 436 -44.13 9.34 6.57
C PRO A 436 -42.90 9.79 7.37
N HIS A 437 -41.86 8.96 7.46
CA HIS A 437 -40.67 9.24 8.25
C HIS A 437 -39.53 9.82 7.42
N ILE A 438 -39.55 9.61 6.09
CA ILE A 438 -38.48 10.03 5.19
C ILE A 438 -38.40 11.56 5.10
N TYR A 439 -37.20 12.09 5.34
CA TYR A 439 -36.93 13.52 5.26
C TYR A 439 -36.91 14.02 3.82
N ALA A 440 -37.48 15.21 3.60
CA ALA A 440 -37.38 15.87 2.31
C ALA A 440 -35.91 16.21 1.94
N PRO A 441 -35.51 16.14 0.65
CA PRO A 441 -34.10 16.18 0.25
C PRO A 441 -33.35 17.48 0.57
N PHE A 442 -33.96 18.65 0.35
CA PHE A 442 -33.30 19.96 0.52
C PHE A 442 -33.80 20.75 1.73
N THR A 443 -34.99 20.40 2.23
CA THR A 443 -35.73 21.19 3.21
C THR A 443 -36.13 20.38 4.43
N GLY A 444 -35.94 19.06 4.39
CA GLY A 444 -36.36 18.14 5.43
C GLY A 444 -35.23 17.72 6.36
N GLY A 445 -35.63 17.32 7.56
CA GLY A 445 -34.76 16.77 8.58
C GLY A 445 -34.57 17.70 9.79
N PRO A 446 -34.09 17.16 10.91
CA PRO A 446 -33.98 17.93 12.16
C PRO A 446 -32.95 19.05 12.08
N ILE A 447 -31.86 18.86 11.32
CA ILE A 447 -30.80 19.88 11.14
C ILE A 447 -31.31 21.08 10.31
N SER A 448 -32.12 20.84 9.27
CA SER A 448 -32.68 21.94 8.48
C SER A 448 -33.73 22.73 9.26
N GLN A 449 -34.43 22.10 10.21
CA GLN A 449 -35.34 22.78 11.14
C GLN A 449 -34.58 23.76 12.04
N VAL A 450 -33.43 23.35 12.62
CA VAL A 450 -32.58 24.25 13.41
C VAL A 450 -32.11 25.47 12.60
N LEU A 451 -31.72 25.28 11.35
CA LEU A 451 -31.29 26.39 10.48
C LEU A 451 -32.41 27.38 10.18
N ARG A 452 -33.68 26.91 10.13
CA ARG A 452 -34.85 27.76 9.87
C ARG A 452 -35.37 28.45 11.13
N SER A 453 -35.34 27.75 12.26
CA SER A 453 -35.85 28.22 13.55
C SER A 453 -34.78 28.02 14.63
N PRO A 454 -33.70 28.82 14.61
CA PRO A 454 -32.57 28.66 15.53
C PRO A 454 -32.93 28.94 16.99
N THR A 455 -34.05 29.61 17.24
CA THR A 455 -34.56 29.91 18.59
C THR A 455 -35.46 28.81 19.16
N ASP A 456 -35.89 27.85 18.36
CA ASP A 456 -36.79 26.78 18.82
C ASP A 456 -36.03 25.66 19.52
N ARG A 457 -36.28 25.50 20.82
CA ARG A 457 -35.67 24.45 21.65
C ARG A 457 -36.04 23.04 21.18
N LEU A 458 -37.24 22.86 20.63
CA LEU A 458 -37.68 21.56 20.14
C LEU A 458 -36.89 21.14 18.89
N ALA A 459 -36.58 22.08 18.00
CA ALA A 459 -35.73 21.85 16.83
C ALA A 459 -34.31 21.44 17.23
N TRP A 460 -33.72 22.09 18.25
CA TRP A 460 -32.40 21.70 18.76
C TRP A 460 -32.42 20.32 19.41
N SER A 461 -33.48 19.99 20.17
CA SER A 461 -33.63 18.67 20.77
C SER A 461 -33.75 17.58 19.70
N SER A 462 -34.56 17.78 18.66
CA SER A 462 -34.72 16.81 17.58
C SER A 462 -33.43 16.65 16.76
N ALA A 463 -32.71 17.75 16.51
CA ALA A 463 -31.40 17.72 15.87
C ALA A 463 -30.35 16.99 16.70
N GLY A 464 -30.34 17.20 18.03
CA GLY A 464 -29.47 16.48 18.95
C GLY A 464 -29.73 14.97 18.96
N VAL A 465 -31.01 14.55 19.00
CA VAL A 465 -31.39 13.13 18.92
C VAL A 465 -30.96 12.52 17.58
N TYR A 466 -31.19 13.23 16.48
CA TYR A 466 -30.75 12.78 15.16
C TYR A 466 -29.23 12.67 15.04
N ALA A 467 -28.49 13.69 15.48
CA ALA A 467 -27.04 13.70 15.48
C ALA A 467 -26.47 12.59 16.37
N SER A 468 -27.09 12.32 17.53
CA SER A 468 -26.72 11.22 18.41
C SER A 468 -26.91 9.86 17.73
N ARG A 469 -28.04 9.64 17.05
CA ARG A 469 -28.30 8.38 16.31
C ARG A 469 -27.33 8.19 15.16
N LEU A 470 -27.10 9.25 14.38
CA LEU A 470 -26.15 9.22 13.27
C LEU A 470 -24.74 8.96 13.79
N GLY A 471 -24.33 9.62 14.86
CA GLY A 471 -23.04 9.42 15.51
C GLY A 471 -22.87 8.00 16.04
N LEU A 472 -23.89 7.40 16.66
CA LEU A 472 -23.85 6.02 17.13
C LEU A 472 -23.82 5.00 15.97
N ALA A 473 -24.54 5.28 14.88
CA ALA A 473 -24.48 4.45 13.68
C ALA A 473 -23.09 4.51 13.01
N LEU A 474 -22.48 5.70 12.95
CA LEU A 474 -21.10 5.87 12.49
C LEU A 474 -20.09 5.21 13.43
N ALA A 475 -20.28 5.28 14.75
CA ALA A 475 -19.43 4.59 15.71
C ALA A 475 -19.50 3.06 15.54
N LEU A 476 -20.69 2.53 15.21
CA LEU A 476 -20.86 1.12 14.88
C LEU A 476 -20.11 0.76 13.59
N ASP A 477 -20.14 1.62 12.57
CA ASP A 477 -19.35 1.43 11.34
C ASP A 477 -17.83 1.44 11.62
N VAL A 478 -17.34 2.40 12.40
CA VAL A 478 -15.94 2.47 12.85
C VAL A 478 -15.56 1.26 13.70
N SER A 479 -16.49 0.66 14.45
CA SER A 479 -16.20 -0.55 15.22
C SER A 479 -15.80 -1.73 14.33
N VAL A 480 -16.32 -1.78 13.09
CA VAL A 480 -15.92 -2.78 12.09
C VAL A 480 -14.47 -2.55 11.67
N ASP A 481 -14.08 -1.30 11.39
CA ASP A 481 -12.69 -0.95 11.07
C ASP A 481 -11.74 -1.30 12.22
N VAL A 482 -12.14 -1.04 13.47
CA VAL A 482 -11.34 -1.39 14.66
C VAL A 482 -11.15 -2.90 14.77
N LEU A 483 -12.20 -3.70 14.57
CA LEU A 483 -12.11 -5.16 14.58
C LEU A 483 -11.22 -5.68 13.45
N LEU A 484 -11.36 -5.13 12.25
CA LEU A 484 -10.52 -5.47 11.11
C LEU A 484 -9.06 -5.13 11.40
N PHE A 485 -8.78 -3.92 11.90
CA PHE A 485 -7.43 -3.49 12.27
C PHE A 485 -6.77 -4.45 13.28
N PHE A 486 -7.47 -4.83 14.35
CA PHE A 486 -6.93 -5.81 15.30
C PHE A 486 -6.71 -7.18 14.67
N GLY A 487 -7.61 -7.61 13.77
CA GLY A 487 -7.43 -8.83 12.98
C GLY A 487 -6.19 -8.78 12.09
N VAL A 488 -5.98 -7.67 11.38
CA VAL A 488 -4.79 -7.42 10.55
C VAL A 488 -3.54 -7.43 11.40
N TYR A 489 -3.52 -6.63 12.47
CA TYR A 489 -2.37 -6.52 13.37
C TYR A 489 -1.96 -7.88 13.95
N ALA A 490 -2.94 -8.66 14.42
CA ALA A 490 -2.71 -10.00 14.95
C ALA A 490 -2.18 -10.96 13.87
N SER A 491 -2.77 -10.92 12.66
CA SER A 491 -2.39 -11.76 11.53
C SER A 491 -0.99 -11.43 11.02
N THR A 492 -0.69 -10.15 10.80
CA THR A 492 0.65 -9.64 10.45
C THR A 492 1.70 -10.13 11.45
N ARG A 493 1.44 -9.96 12.76
CA ARG A 493 2.37 -10.37 13.81
C ARG A 493 2.54 -11.89 13.89
N TYR A 494 1.46 -12.64 13.67
CA TYR A 494 1.50 -14.10 13.63
C TYR A 494 2.34 -14.59 12.44
N VAL A 495 2.06 -14.09 11.23
CA VAL A 495 2.78 -14.45 10.00
C VAL A 495 4.25 -14.06 10.11
N GLY A 496 4.54 -12.83 10.52
CA GLY A 496 5.90 -12.33 10.74
C GLY A 496 6.73 -13.20 11.69
N ARG A 497 6.13 -13.62 12.82
CA ARG A 497 6.79 -14.50 13.80
C ARG A 497 6.96 -15.93 13.31
N ARG A 498 5.93 -16.47 12.66
CA ARG A 498 5.87 -17.88 12.24
C ARG A 498 6.81 -18.16 11.07
N TRP A 499 6.92 -17.23 10.12
CA TRP A 499 7.57 -17.46 8.83
C TRP A 499 8.84 -16.63 8.60
N TYR A 500 8.96 -15.45 9.22
CA TYR A 500 10.02 -14.48 8.90
C TYR A 500 10.99 -14.17 10.05
N ASP A 501 10.89 -14.93 11.15
CA ASP A 501 11.68 -14.75 12.38
C ASP A 501 11.61 -13.31 12.92
N TRP A 502 10.40 -12.71 12.94
CA TRP A 502 10.19 -11.46 13.68
C TRP A 502 10.36 -11.73 15.17
N ARG A 503 11.61 -11.63 15.63
CA ARG A 503 11.97 -11.93 17.01
C ARG A 503 11.22 -11.01 17.96
N PRO A 504 10.60 -11.55 19.03
CA PRO A 504 10.21 -10.72 20.15
C PRO A 504 11.44 -9.97 20.64
N ARG A 505 11.33 -8.65 20.84
CA ARG A 505 12.37 -7.83 21.45
C ARG A 505 12.74 -8.47 22.80
N ARG A 506 13.76 -9.35 22.82
CA ARG A 506 14.34 -9.83 24.07
C ARG A 506 14.80 -8.57 24.79
N ARG A 507 14.26 -8.32 25.98
CA ARG A 507 14.76 -7.24 26.83
C ARG A 507 16.25 -7.50 26.98
N ALA A 508 17.08 -6.56 26.54
CA ALA A 508 18.53 -6.61 26.64
C ALA A 508 19.01 -6.50 28.11
N LYS A 509 18.43 -7.31 29.00
CA LYS A 509 18.79 -7.38 30.42
C LYS A 509 19.62 -8.62 30.76
N ASP A 510 19.75 -9.57 29.83
CA ASP A 510 20.41 -10.86 30.12
C ASP A 510 21.82 -10.99 29.49
N ASP A 511 22.22 -10.09 28.59
CA ASP A 511 23.53 -10.15 27.90
C ASP A 511 24.64 -9.32 28.58
N GLU A 512 24.33 -8.51 29.61
CA GLU A 512 25.36 -7.87 30.45
C GLU A 512 25.90 -8.81 31.57
N GLY A 513 25.35 -10.03 31.71
CA GLY A 513 25.68 -10.93 32.82
C GLY A 513 26.72 -12.03 32.55
N VAL A 514 27.15 -12.25 31.31
CA VAL A 514 27.96 -13.44 30.94
C VAL A 514 29.36 -13.07 30.40
N GLY A 515 29.76 -11.81 30.57
CA GLY A 515 30.99 -11.26 30.00
C GLY A 515 32.20 -11.17 30.93
N GLU A 516 32.30 -11.89 32.07
CA GLU A 516 33.54 -11.85 32.87
C GLU A 516 33.69 -13.03 33.85
N ARG A 517 34.01 -14.22 33.33
CA ARG A 517 34.87 -15.17 34.06
C ARG A 517 35.95 -15.66 33.10
N ARG A 518 37.03 -14.88 33.04
CA ARG A 518 38.35 -15.38 32.65
C ARG A 518 38.77 -16.40 33.70
N GLU A 519 38.81 -17.67 33.32
CA GLU A 519 39.64 -18.64 34.03
C GLU A 519 41.11 -18.32 33.73
N ILE A 520 41.77 -17.79 34.75
CA ILE A 520 43.22 -17.82 34.94
C ILE A 520 43.45 -18.84 36.07
N GLY A 521 44.35 -19.80 35.84
CA GLY A 521 44.84 -20.80 36.80
C GLY A 521 44.65 -22.22 36.25
N ASP A 522 45.67 -23.07 36.06
CA ASP A 522 47.10 -23.05 36.39
C ASP A 522 47.91 -23.76 35.29
#